data_AF-A0A7C0UWQ0-F1
#
_entry.id   AF-A0A7C0UWQ0-F1
#
_cell.length_a   1.000
_cell.length_b   1.000
_cell.length_c   1.000
_cell.angle_alpha   90.00
_cell.angle_beta   90.00
_cell.angle_gamma   90.00
#
_symmetry.space_group_name_H-M   'P 1'
#
loop_
_entity.id
_entity.type
_entity.pdbx_description
1 polymer ?
#
loop_
_entity_poly.entity_id
_entity_poly.type
_entity_poly.pdbx_seq_one_letter_code
_entity_poly.pdbx_strand_id
1 'polypeptide(L)' 'MAMDFVKVGEIFEKKPKEVYIRGWVYRHRVQKDVVFVLLRDSSGIIQCTFKKGEVPDEVFESAENLSIESSVKIKGDV' A
#
# COMPACT_ATOMS: atom_id res chain seq x y z
N MET A 1 5.15 -4.04 20.75
CA MET A 1 6.27 -3.52 19.94
C MET A 1 5.70 -2.45 19.02
N ALA A 2 6.26 -1.24 19.03
CA ALA A 2 5.77 -0.17 18.17
C ALA A 2 6.06 -0.55 16.71
N MET A 3 5.03 -0.52 15.85
CA MET A 3 5.22 -0.63 14.41
C MET A 3 5.74 0.71 13.91
N ASP A 4 7.02 0.75 13.54
CA ASP A 4 7.61 1.96 12.97
C ASP A 4 7.20 2.09 11.50
N PHE A 5 6.54 3.20 11.18
CA PHE A 5 6.14 3.51 9.81
C PHE A 5 7.31 4.15 9.06
N VAL A 6 7.64 3.60 7.89
CA VAL A 6 8.65 4.16 7.00
C VAL A 6 8.00 5.21 6.11
N LYS A 7 8.70 6.34 5.89
CA LYS A 7 8.29 7.35 4.92
C LYS A 7 8.42 6.81 3.50
N VAL A 8 7.41 7.06 2.67
CA VAL A 8 7.35 6.53 1.30
C VAL A 8 8.59 6.89 0.48
N GLY A 9 9.08 8.13 0.58
CA GLY A 9 10.24 8.60 -0.15
C GLY A 9 11.57 7.94 0.23
N GLU A 10 11.67 7.33 1.42
CA GLU A 10 12.94 6.77 1.96
C GLU A 10 13.05 5.24 1.76
N ILE A 11 12.01 4.58 1.23
CA ILE A 11 11.93 3.11 1.16
C ILE A 11 13.10 2.52 0.36
N PHE A 12 13.34 3.05 -0.84
CA PHE A 12 14.38 2.50 -1.73
C PHE A 12 15.81 2.81 -1.28
N GLU A 13 16.00 3.82 -0.42
CA GLU A 13 17.31 4.08 0.20
C GLU A 13 17.62 3.05 1.27
N LYS A 14 16.63 2.70 2.09
CA LYS A 14 16.78 1.75 3.20
C LYS A 14 16.75 0.28 2.76
N LYS A 15 16.23 -0.01 1.56
CA LYS A 15 16.06 -1.36 0.99
C LYS A 15 15.57 -2.42 2.01
N PRO A 16 14.52 -2.11 2.80
CA PRO A 16 13.96 -3.07 3.74
C PRO A 16 13.33 -4.25 2.98
N LYS A 17 13.28 -5.43 3.60
CA LYS A 17 12.54 -6.57 3.04
C LYS A 17 11.03 -6.40 3.17
N GLU A 18 10.58 -5.93 4.33
CA GLU A 18 9.18 -5.73 4.68
C GLU A 18 9.01 -4.33 5.27
N VAL A 19 7.93 -3.64 4.94
CA VAL A 19 7.65 -2.28 5.39
C VAL A 19 6.23 -2.10 5.90
N TYR A 20 6.10 -1.15 6.83
CA TYR A 20 4.83 -0.58 7.24
C TYR A 20 4.78 0.86 6.76
N ILE A 21 3.80 1.18 5.92
CA ILE A 21 3.60 2.52 5.37
C ILE A 21 2.19 2.99 5.67
N ARG A 22 2.00 4.31 5.69
CA ARG A 22 0.70 4.93 5.91
C ARG A 22 0.59 6.19 5.07
N GLY A 23 -0.62 6.49 4.63
CA GLY A 23 -0.87 7.66 3.80
C GLY A 23 -2.29 7.68 3.28
N TRP A 24 -2.47 8.40 2.19
CA TRP A 24 -3.74 8.58 1.51
C TRP A 24 -3.69 7.98 0.11
N VAL A 25 -4.77 7.32 -0.29
CA VAL A 25 -4.90 6.77 -1.64
C VAL A 25 -4.91 7.93 -2.65
N TYR A 26 -3.84 8.04 -3.43
CA TYR A 26 -3.71 9.05 -4.49
C TYR A 26 -4.37 8.60 -5.79
N ARG A 27 -4.21 7.33 -6.16
CA ARG A 27 -4.91 6.69 -7.28
C ARG A 27 -5.27 5.26 -6.93
N HIS A 28 -6.36 4.79 -7.49
CA HIS A 28 -6.85 3.42 -7.30
C HIS A 28 -7.29 2.86 -8.64
N ARG A 29 -6.85 1.64 -8.96
CA ARG A 29 -7.20 0.95 -10.20
C ARG A 29 -7.39 -0.54 -9.90
N VAL A 30 -8.57 -1.05 -10.23
CA VAL A 30 -8.92 -2.47 -10.13
C VAL A 30 -8.82 -3.11 -11.51
N GLN A 31 -8.21 -4.29 -11.60
CA GLN A 31 -8.11 -5.11 -12.81
C GLN A 31 -8.31 -6.59 -12.45
N LYS A 32 -9.53 -7.12 -12.60
CA LYS A 32 -9.86 -8.55 -12.35
C LYS A 32 -9.23 -9.14 -11.08
N ASP A 33 -8.01 -9.66 -11.19
CA ASP A 33 -7.27 -10.34 -10.12
C ASP A 33 -6.17 -9.49 -9.46
N VAL A 34 -6.04 -8.20 -9.82
CA VAL A 34 -5.02 -7.29 -9.30
C VAL A 34 -5.60 -5.90 -9.00
N VAL A 35 -5.30 -5.37 -7.81
CA VAL A 35 -5.58 -4.00 -7.41
C VAL A 35 -4.29 -3.21 -7.29
N PHE A 36 -4.26 -2.03 -7.90
CA PHE A 36 -3.16 -1.07 -7.83
C PHE A 36 -3.60 0.14 -7.02
N VAL A 37 -2.91 0.40 -5.92
CA VAL A 37 -3.12 1.55 -5.04
C VAL A 37 -1.86 2.40 -5.09
N LEU A 38 -1.94 3.61 -5.63
CA LEU A 38 -0.87 4.58 -5.41
C LEU A 38 -1.13 5.26 -4.07
N LEU A 39 -0.26 5.00 -3.10
CA LEU A 39 -0.31 5.61 -1.77
C LEU A 39 0.61 6.84 -1.74
N ARG A 40 0.09 7.96 -1.23
CA ARG A 40 0.84 9.20 -1.03
C ARG A 40 0.97 9.50 0.46
N ASP A 41 2.16 9.90 0.86
CA ASP A 41 2.39 10.57 2.14
C ASP A 41 3.03 11.96 1.92
N SER A 42 3.55 12.58 2.97
CA SER A 42 4.22 13.89 2.88
C SER A 42 5.58 13.86 2.17
N SER A 43 6.15 12.68 1.94
CA SER A 43 7.49 12.46 1.40
C SER A 43 7.49 11.96 -0.05
N GLY A 44 6.42 11.30 -0.51
CA GLY A 44 6.36 10.77 -1.87
C GLY A 44 5.11 9.95 -2.18
N ILE A 45 5.18 9.22 -3.29
CA ILE A 45 4.13 8.34 -3.81
C ILE A 45 4.74 6.97 -4.12
N ILE A 46 4.07 5.89 -3.72
CA ILE A 46 4.46 4.51 -4.03
C ILE A 46 3.27 3.71 -4.53
N GLN A 47 3.52 2.75 -5.41
CA GLN A 47 2.50 1.81 -5.86
C GLN A 47 2.51 0.57 -4.96
N CYS A 48 1.36 0.27 -4.36
CA CYS A 48 1.07 -0.97 -3.68
C CYS A 48 0.23 -1.86 -4.60
N THR A 49 0.63 -3.11 -4.74
CA THR A 49 -0.05 -4.08 -5.60
C THR A 49 -0.62 -5.21 -4.75
N PHE A 50 -1.92 -5.42 -4.84
CA PHE A 50 -2.62 -6.53 -4.19
C PHE A 50 -3.06 -7.50 -5.28
N LYS A 51 -2.69 -8.76 -5.18
CA LYS A 51 -3.07 -9.79 -6.14
C LYS A 51 -3.89 -10.87 -5.47
N LYS A 52 -4.95 -11.30 -6.13
CA LYS A 52 -5.82 -12.37 -5.65
C LYS A 52 -5.02 -13.66 -5.50
N GLY A 53 -5.13 -14.32 -4.35
CA GLY A 53 -4.37 -15.53 -4.02
C GLY A 53 -2.96 -15.29 -3.46
N GLU A 54 -2.39 -14.09 -3.55
CA GLU A 54 -1.14 -13.71 -2.85
C GLU A 54 -1.43 -13.00 -1.51
N VAL A 55 -2.64 -12.45 -1.32
CA VAL A 55 -3.12 -11.88 -0.06
C VAL A 55 -4.42 -12.57 0.38
N PRO A 56 -4.79 -12.51 1.68
CA PRO A 56 -6.09 -12.99 2.14
C PRO A 56 -7.24 -12.33 1.38
N ASP A 57 -8.32 -13.07 1.14
CA ASP A 57 -9.47 -12.59 0.36
C ASP A 57 -10.07 -11.30 0.95
N GLU A 58 -10.16 -11.21 2.28
CA GLU A 58 -10.62 -10.01 3.00
C GLU A 58 -9.76 -8.76 2.72
N VAL A 59 -8.45 -8.94 2.52
CA VAL A 59 -7.50 -7.86 2.20
C VAL A 59 -7.68 -7.44 0.76
N PHE A 60 -7.87 -8.40 -0.15
CA PHE A 60 -8.14 -8.11 -1.56
C PHE A 60 -9.46 -7.34 -1.73
N GLU A 61 -10.54 -7.83 -1.11
CA GLU A 61 -11.85 -7.16 -1.11
C GLU A 61 -11.76 -5.76 -0.49
N SER A 62 -11.02 -5.59 0.61
CA SER A 62 -10.78 -4.28 1.21
C SER A 62 -10.05 -3.34 0.25
N ALA A 63 -9.02 -3.84 -0.46
CA ALA A 63 -8.28 -3.07 -1.45
C ALA A 63 -9.14 -2.69 -2.67
N GLU A 64 -10.03 -3.57 -3.13
CA GLU A 64 -10.98 -3.30 -4.22
C GLU A 64 -11.93 -2.15 -3.90
N ASN A 65 -12.33 -1.99 -2.63
CA ASN A 65 -13.31 -1.01 -2.20
C ASN A 65 -12.71 0.33 -1.73
N LEU A 66 -11.39 0.53 -1.86
CA LEU A 66 -10.75 1.79 -1.49
C LEU A 66 -11.18 2.95 -2.38
N SER A 67 -11.39 4.12 -1.76
CA SER A 67 -11.64 5.38 -2.47
C SER A 67 -10.41 6.30 -2.44
N ILE A 68 -10.34 7.23 -3.41
CA ILE A 68 -9.32 8.29 -3.42
C ILE A 68 -9.42 9.10 -2.11
N GLU A 69 -8.27 9.46 -1.56
CA GLU A 69 -8.07 10.12 -0.26
C GLU A 69 -8.50 9.29 0.97
N SER A 70 -8.81 7.99 0.81
CA SER A 70 -8.89 7.07 1.95
C SER A 70 -7.56 7.01 2.69
N SER A 71 -7.58 7.19 4.01
CA SER A 71 -6.40 6.99 4.85
C SER A 71 -6.20 5.52 5.15
N VAL A 72 -5.05 4.96 4.77
CA VAL A 72 -4.77 3.53 4.95
C VAL A 72 -3.40 3.29 5.56
N LYS A 73 -3.24 2.13 6.18
CA LYS A 73 -1.97 1.55 6.61
C LYS A 73 -1.75 0.29 5.80
N ILE A 74 -0.59 0.16 5.18
CA ILE A 74 -0.25 -0.98 4.33
C ILE A 74 1.00 -1.64 4.90
N LYS A 75 0.95 -2.95 4.99
CA LYS A 75 2.10 -3.82 5.25
C LYS A 75 2.39 -4.60 3.98
N GLY A 76 3.65 -4.69 3.57
CA GLY A 76 4.04 -5.51 2.43
C GLY A 76 5.54 -5.57 2.24
N ASP A 77 5.95 -6.44 1.32
CA ASP A 77 7.33 -6.54 0.85
C ASP A 77 7.63 -5.50 -0.23
N VAL A 78 8.90 -5.10 -0.35
CA VAL A 78 9.40 -4.09 -1.31
C VAL A 78 9.99 -4.73 -2.55
#